data_AF-A0A484B1R2-F1
#
_entry.id   AF-A0A484B1R2-F1
#
_cell.length_a   1.000
_cell.length_b   1.000
_cell.length_c   1.000
_cell.angle_alpha   90.00
_cell.angle_beta   90.00
_cell.angle_gamma   90.00
#
_symmetry.space_group_name_H-M   'P 1'
#
loop_
_entity.id
_entity.type
_entity.pdbx_description
1 polymer ?
#
loop_
_entity_poly.entity_id
_entity_poly.type
_entity_poly.pdbx_seq_one_letter_code
_entity_poly.pdbx_strand_id
1 'polypeptide(L)'
;MARSAAQNLTAGGRLANTKRLVLWSVVLVQVCFIACIWLLQSNHNQLQLQSTSNKNRLELDVGRVHFVQQARQAKKSLASSHCQRSENINRYQQDFFQMKIDRMNRSADYAMPAYMDMDLAPTLWCYSEGTLNESRQGRNSVDYLLAQPQCLCASGWHGRDCGQPEIIWRALMTHSRASKRGGNEAPLKLHEASSTSLKRLYYILNLGAWEHINMELLELQLRTLIKVVDIFLIYYYVRDSKDRLKRRTLERQLDAIPIPSYLLYQCEGGQNPGNCSGAATYSYFRHQLWARCGVQMQPTDLLLYGNGGTVYAPAALKYLKYFATDVLPLRFRVKHNVYGFYWQHPQLARLDGVISSLVHLHNAQLDPQRLERQATYTLGDLNHFGGWSCELCMPPEQIVQMLTAKETGNSPHIRMPNETRSSRIDADYIQQLIGAGILLDGHTTLQRLRQQSEKYYAPPTALLYSSQFGQFLVNLYDTNTLDDVQEDED
;
A
#
# COMPACT_ATOMS: atom_id res chain seq x y z
N MET A 1 -52.41 36.76 -81.82
CA MET A 1 -52.81 35.43 -81.29
C MET A 1 -52.17 35.25 -79.92
N ALA A 2 -52.92 34.64 -79.01
CA ALA A 2 -52.83 34.81 -77.56
C ALA A 2 -51.84 33.88 -76.83
N ARG A 3 -51.69 34.17 -75.51
CA ARG A 3 -50.96 33.47 -74.41
C ARG A 3 -49.53 34.00 -74.25
N SER A 4 -49.04 34.41 -73.08
CA SER A 4 -49.33 34.02 -71.70
C SER A 4 -48.85 35.09 -70.71
N ALA A 5 -49.68 35.44 -69.72
CA ALA A 5 -49.25 36.14 -68.51
C ALA A 5 -49.92 35.46 -67.31
N ALA A 6 -49.16 34.71 -66.51
CA ALA A 6 -49.52 34.36 -65.15
C ALA A 6 -48.33 33.81 -64.37
N GLN A 7 -48.18 34.30 -63.13
CA GLN A 7 -47.54 33.68 -61.96
C GLN A 7 -46.02 33.92 -61.73
N ASN A 8 -45.73 35.09 -61.17
CA ASN A 8 -44.68 35.26 -60.15
C ASN A 8 -45.35 35.18 -58.77
N LEU A 9 -44.94 34.24 -57.90
CA LEU A 9 -44.83 34.40 -56.44
C LEU A 9 -44.56 33.06 -55.73
N THR A 10 -43.67 33.10 -54.74
CA THR A 10 -43.43 32.13 -53.63
C THR A 10 -42.34 31.05 -53.79
N ALA A 11 -41.08 31.40 -53.50
CA ALA A 11 -40.03 30.42 -53.18
C ALA A 11 -39.07 30.80 -52.02
N GLY A 12 -39.26 31.95 -51.36
CA GLY A 12 -38.32 32.45 -50.32
C GLY A 12 -38.63 32.07 -48.86
N GLY A 13 -39.84 31.61 -48.54
CA GLY A 13 -40.31 31.48 -47.14
C GLY A 13 -40.04 30.14 -46.45
N ARG A 14 -39.75 29.06 -47.19
CA ARG A 14 -39.66 27.71 -46.63
C ARG A 14 -38.29 27.35 -46.02
N LEU A 15 -37.19 27.97 -46.48
CA LEU A 15 -35.84 27.62 -46.02
C LEU A 15 -35.44 28.26 -44.68
N ALA A 16 -36.05 29.39 -44.32
CA ALA A 16 -35.78 30.08 -43.05
C ALA A 16 -36.49 29.40 -41.86
N ASN A 17 -37.68 28.84 -42.10
CA ASN A 17 -38.47 28.17 -41.07
C ASN A 17 -37.90 26.79 -40.70
N THR A 18 -37.30 26.06 -41.66
CA THR A 18 -36.65 24.77 -41.38
C THR A 18 -35.37 24.93 -40.55
N LYS A 19 -34.55 25.96 -40.83
CA LYS A 19 -33.36 26.26 -40.01
C LYS A 19 -33.72 26.63 -38.57
N ARG A 20 -34.80 27.40 -38.37
CA ARG A 20 -35.30 27.69 -37.01
C ARG A 20 -35.79 26.44 -36.30
N LEU A 21 -36.54 25.56 -36.97
CA LEU A 21 -37.01 24.30 -36.39
C LEU A 21 -35.87 23.37 -35.97
N VAL A 22 -34.81 23.26 -36.77
CA VAL A 22 -33.63 22.45 -36.43
C VAL A 22 -32.87 23.04 -35.24
N LEU A 23 -32.77 24.37 -35.16
CA LEU A 23 -32.10 25.03 -34.03
C LEU A 23 -32.89 24.83 -32.73
N TRP A 24 -34.23 24.94 -32.79
CA TRP A 24 -35.10 24.64 -31.65
C TRP A 24 -35.05 23.17 -31.24
N SER A 25 -34.95 22.23 -32.17
CA SER A 25 -34.82 20.81 -31.82
C SER A 25 -33.49 20.49 -31.13
N VAL A 26 -32.38 21.11 -31.55
CA VAL A 26 -31.07 20.93 -30.90
C VAL A 26 -31.07 21.48 -29.47
N VAL A 27 -31.67 22.66 -29.26
CA VAL A 27 -31.80 23.25 -27.91
C VAL A 27 -32.66 22.36 -27.01
N LEU A 28 -33.75 21.80 -27.54
CA LEU A 28 -34.63 20.92 -26.78
C LEU A 28 -33.92 19.63 -26.35
N VAL A 29 -33.11 19.04 -27.23
CA VAL A 29 -32.28 17.86 -26.91
C VAL A 29 -31.24 18.19 -25.84
N GLN A 30 -30.59 19.35 -25.92
CA GLN A 30 -29.61 19.79 -24.91
C GLN A 30 -30.25 19.99 -23.53
N VAL A 31 -31.44 20.60 -23.48
CA VAL A 31 -32.18 20.79 -22.22
C VAL A 31 -32.64 19.45 -21.65
N CYS A 32 -33.12 18.52 -22.48
CA CYS A 32 -33.47 17.17 -22.05
C CYS A 32 -32.25 16.40 -21.52
N PHE A 33 -31.08 16.54 -22.15
CA PHE A 33 -29.86 15.87 -21.69
C PHE A 33 -29.40 16.40 -20.31
N ILE A 34 -29.44 17.72 -20.11
CA ILE A 34 -29.12 18.34 -18.82
C ILE A 34 -30.14 17.91 -17.76
N ALA A 35 -31.43 17.85 -18.08
CA ALA A 35 -32.47 17.38 -17.16
C ALA A 35 -32.29 15.90 -16.78
N CYS A 36 -31.89 15.03 -17.72
CA CYS A 36 -31.57 13.63 -17.43
C CYS A 36 -30.36 13.49 -16.51
N ILE A 37 -29.29 14.27 -16.70
CA ILE A 37 -28.13 14.28 -15.80
C ILE A 37 -28.56 14.73 -14.39
N TRP A 38 -29.42 15.74 -14.31
CA TRP A 38 -29.91 16.26 -13.03
C TRP A 38 -30.81 15.24 -12.30
N LEU A 39 -31.67 14.52 -13.04
CA LEU A 39 -32.48 13.43 -12.50
C LEU A 39 -31.63 12.24 -12.04
N LEU A 40 -30.56 11.88 -12.77
CA LEU A 40 -29.63 10.83 -12.36
C LEU A 40 -28.88 11.21 -11.07
N GLN A 41 -28.42 12.46 -10.94
CA GLN A 41 -27.79 12.96 -9.72
C GLN A 41 -28.77 13.02 -8.54
N SER A 42 -30.02 13.42 -8.78
CA SER A 42 -31.06 13.47 -7.75
C SER A 42 -31.43 12.07 -7.25
N ASN A 43 -31.53 11.08 -8.14
CA ASN A 43 -31.82 9.69 -7.77
C ASN A 43 -30.65 9.04 -7.01
N HIS A 44 -29.40 9.37 -7.38
CA HIS A 44 -28.22 8.93 -6.64
C HIS A 44 -28.19 9.46 -5.19
N ASN A 45 -28.61 10.71 -4.98
CA ASN A 45 -28.76 11.30 -3.64
C ASN A 45 -29.88 10.63 -2.81
N GLN A 46 -30.97 10.17 -3.43
CA GLN A 46 -32.03 9.45 -2.70
C GLN A 46 -31.61 8.02 -2.31
N LEU A 47 -30.84 7.32 -3.16
CA LEU A 47 -30.28 6.00 -2.85
C LEU A 47 -29.28 6.03 -1.68
N GLN A 48 -28.51 7.12 -1.53
CA GLN A 48 -27.66 7.33 -0.35
C GLN A 48 -28.45 7.59 0.94
N LEU A 49 -29.63 8.22 0.85
CA LEU A 49 -30.49 8.50 2.01
C LEU A 49 -31.29 7.27 2.49
N GLN A 50 -31.56 6.29 1.62
CA GLN A 50 -32.22 5.05 2.03
C GLN A 50 -31.27 3.96 2.57
N SER A 51 -29.99 3.93 2.16
CA SER A 51 -29.03 2.96 2.72
C SER A 51 -28.52 3.34 4.13
N THR A 52 -28.72 4.61 4.53
CA THR A 52 -28.29 5.15 5.84
C THR A 52 -29.31 4.95 6.97
N SER A 53 -30.51 4.42 6.69
CA SER A 53 -31.55 4.21 7.71
C SER A 53 -31.42 2.91 8.52
N ASN A 54 -30.52 1.97 8.17
CA ASN A 54 -30.44 0.65 8.83
C ASN A 54 -29.08 0.28 9.45
N LYS A 55 -28.13 1.20 9.57
CA LYS A 55 -26.88 0.97 10.30
C LYS A 55 -26.44 2.20 11.08
N ASN A 56 -27.07 2.42 12.23
CA ASN A 56 -26.57 3.37 13.22
C ASN A 56 -25.89 2.64 14.39
N ARG A 57 -24.56 2.56 14.34
CA ARG A 57 -23.70 3.05 15.44
C ARG A 57 -22.22 3.07 15.03
N LEU A 58 -21.61 4.25 15.20
CA LEU A 58 -20.22 4.66 14.96
C LEU A 58 -19.80 4.95 13.51
N GLU A 59 -20.00 6.20 13.07
CA GLU A 59 -18.88 7.06 12.65
C GLU A 59 -19.32 8.52 12.62
N LEU A 60 -18.43 9.39 13.10
CA LEU A 60 -18.62 10.81 13.33
C LEU A 60 -18.06 11.60 12.14
N ASP A 61 -18.82 12.60 11.68
CA ASP A 61 -18.46 13.76 10.86
C ASP A 61 -17.78 13.53 9.49
N VAL A 62 -18.61 13.49 8.45
CA VAL A 62 -18.24 13.94 7.09
C VAL A 62 -19.29 14.92 6.58
N GLY A 63 -18.82 16.14 6.23
CA GLY A 63 -19.43 16.90 5.12
C GLY A 63 -20.33 18.09 5.48
N ARG A 64 -19.78 19.17 6.04
CA ARG A 64 -20.27 20.53 5.73
C ARG A 64 -19.13 21.38 5.19
N VAL A 65 -19.26 21.76 3.93
CA VAL A 65 -18.33 22.63 3.21
C VAL A 65 -18.54 24.07 3.68
N HIS A 66 -17.69 24.56 4.59
CA HIS A 66 -17.61 25.98 4.92
C HIS A 66 -16.48 26.62 4.11
N PHE A 67 -16.83 27.24 2.98
CA PHE A 67 -15.97 28.20 2.32
C PHE A 67 -15.84 29.44 3.23
N VAL A 68 -14.60 29.88 3.45
CA VAL A 68 -14.22 31.15 4.12
C VAL A 68 -14.34 31.18 5.66
N GLN A 69 -13.60 30.31 6.38
CA GLN A 69 -13.23 30.67 7.77
C GLN A 69 -11.95 30.04 8.35
N GLN A 70 -11.19 29.23 7.60
CA GLN A 70 -9.97 28.60 8.13
C GLN A 70 -8.66 29.40 7.89
N ALA A 71 -8.72 30.56 7.25
CA ALA A 71 -7.52 31.35 6.93
C ALA A 71 -6.92 32.16 8.11
N ARG A 72 -7.48 32.09 9.33
CA ARG A 72 -7.03 32.92 10.47
C ARG A 72 -6.48 32.19 11.69
N GLN A 73 -6.50 30.85 11.74
CA GLN A 73 -5.88 30.10 12.84
C GLN A 73 -4.59 29.34 12.46
N ALA A 74 -4.23 29.29 11.17
CA ALA A 74 -2.97 28.69 10.70
C ALA A 74 -1.77 29.67 10.70
N LYS A 75 -1.67 30.55 11.71
CA LYS A 75 -0.51 31.42 11.91
C LYS A 75 0.01 31.31 13.34
N LYS A 76 0.58 30.14 13.67
CA LYS A 76 1.60 29.94 14.72
C LYS A 76 2.07 28.48 14.76
N SER A 77 2.88 28.06 13.77
CA SER A 77 3.90 27.00 13.95
C SER A 77 4.78 26.92 12.68
N LEU A 78 5.72 27.86 12.56
CA LEU A 78 6.76 27.78 11.53
C LEU A 78 7.87 26.82 12.02
N ALA A 79 7.59 25.52 11.97
CA ALA A 79 8.57 24.42 12.13
C ALA A 79 7.94 23.13 11.59
N SER A 80 7.83 22.97 10.26
CA SER A 80 7.10 21.84 9.66
C SER A 80 7.95 20.56 9.65
N SER A 81 7.73 19.75 10.68
CA SER A 81 7.77 18.28 10.63
C SER A 81 6.78 17.79 11.68
N HIS A 82 5.74 17.07 11.26
CA HIS A 82 4.69 16.58 12.15
C HIS A 82 5.26 15.43 13.01
N CYS A 83 5.82 15.77 14.17
CA CYS A 83 6.14 14.78 15.18
C CYS A 83 5.28 15.05 16.41
N GLN A 84 4.12 14.39 16.46
CA GLN A 84 3.38 14.33 17.71
C GLN A 84 4.10 13.33 18.62
N ARG A 85 4.13 13.61 19.92
CA ARG A 85 4.62 12.65 20.91
C ARG A 85 3.63 11.49 20.97
N SER A 86 3.74 10.58 20.02
CA SER A 86 2.77 9.50 19.81
C SER A 86 3.10 8.30 20.69
N GLU A 87 2.08 7.80 21.36
CA GLU A 87 2.07 6.43 21.90
C GLU A 87 2.30 5.43 20.74
N ASN A 88 2.67 4.19 21.08
CA ASN A 88 2.81 3.14 20.09
C ASN A 88 1.47 2.99 19.33
N ILE A 89 1.54 2.94 18.00
CA ILE A 89 0.34 2.81 17.15
C ILE A 89 -0.40 1.51 17.45
N ASN A 90 0.34 0.43 17.68
CA ASN A 90 -0.23 -0.87 17.99
C ASN A 90 -0.48 -1.00 19.49
N ARG A 91 -1.71 -1.33 19.85
CA ARG A 91 -2.12 -1.52 21.25
C ARG A 91 -2.66 -2.93 21.41
N TYR A 92 -2.03 -3.71 22.28
CA TYR A 92 -2.41 -5.11 22.52
C TYR A 92 -3.91 -5.27 22.81
N GLN A 93 -4.47 -4.39 23.64
CA GLN A 93 -5.90 -4.43 24.02
C GLN A 93 -6.89 -4.08 22.89
N GLN A 94 -6.42 -3.41 21.82
CA GLN A 94 -7.24 -3.11 20.65
C GLN A 94 -7.13 -4.22 19.60
N ASP A 95 -5.92 -4.76 19.45
CA ASP A 95 -5.61 -5.75 18.42
C ASP A 95 -5.90 -7.19 18.88
N PHE A 96 -5.96 -7.44 20.20
CA PHE A 96 -6.31 -8.72 20.80
C PHE A 96 -7.54 -8.60 21.69
N PHE A 97 -8.41 -9.60 21.65
CA PHE A 97 -9.55 -9.72 22.55
C PHE A 97 -9.48 -11.02 23.34
N GLN A 98 -9.94 -10.98 24.58
CA GLN A 98 -10.04 -12.17 25.41
C GLN A 98 -11.27 -12.98 24.99
N MET A 99 -11.09 -14.26 24.68
CA MET A 99 -12.26 -15.13 24.51
C MET A 99 -12.95 -15.29 25.85
N LYS A 100 -14.24 -14.94 25.89
CA LYS A 100 -15.12 -15.38 26.97
C LYS A 100 -15.42 -16.84 26.71
N ILE A 101 -14.97 -17.72 27.59
CA ILE A 101 -15.50 -19.08 27.64
C ILE A 101 -16.96 -18.89 28.02
N ASP A 102 -17.89 -19.15 27.10
CA ASP A 102 -19.30 -19.18 27.43
C ASP A 102 -19.46 -20.16 28.59
N ARG A 103 -19.77 -19.63 29.77
CA ARG A 103 -20.35 -20.43 30.84
C ARG A 103 -21.68 -20.93 30.28
N MET A 104 -21.66 -22.10 29.64
CA MET A 104 -22.90 -22.79 29.29
C MET A 104 -23.79 -22.75 30.53
N ASN A 105 -25.01 -22.24 30.35
CA ASN A 105 -26.03 -22.21 31.38
C ASN A 105 -26.05 -23.57 32.09
N ARG A 106 -25.61 -23.57 33.36
CA ARG A 106 -25.72 -24.71 34.27
C ARG A 106 -27.19 -25.08 34.37
N SER A 107 -27.60 -26.02 33.52
CA SER A 107 -28.91 -26.67 33.54
C SER A 107 -28.78 -28.19 33.34
N ALA A 108 -27.56 -28.72 33.41
CA ALA A 108 -27.32 -30.16 33.45
C ALA A 108 -26.60 -30.51 34.76
N ASP A 109 -27.32 -31.17 35.65
CA ASP A 109 -26.87 -31.82 36.89
C ASP A 109 -25.89 -32.97 36.59
N TYR A 110 -24.72 -32.65 36.06
CA TYR A 110 -23.60 -33.60 36.06
C TYR A 110 -22.54 -33.10 37.03
N ALA A 111 -22.35 -33.87 38.10
CA ALA A 111 -21.28 -33.70 39.07
C ALA A 111 -19.93 -33.86 38.35
N MET A 112 -19.31 -32.75 37.98
CA MET A 112 -17.93 -32.74 37.51
C MET A 112 -16.99 -33.14 38.65
N PRO A 113 -16.00 -34.01 38.42
CA PRO A 113 -15.02 -34.41 39.43
C PRO A 113 -14.29 -33.19 39.99
N ALA A 114 -14.17 -33.12 41.32
CA ALA A 114 -13.62 -32.01 42.10
C ALA A 114 -12.10 -31.76 41.93
N TYR A 115 -11.48 -32.24 40.85
CA TYR A 115 -10.04 -32.06 40.57
C TYR A 115 -9.74 -31.09 39.42
N MET A 116 -10.75 -30.53 38.75
CA MET A 116 -10.51 -29.47 37.76
C MET A 116 -10.60 -28.11 38.42
N ASP A 117 -9.43 -27.63 38.85
CA ASP A 117 -9.22 -26.28 39.36
C ASP A 117 -9.54 -25.26 38.24
N MET A 118 -10.79 -24.80 38.20
CA MET A 118 -11.32 -23.90 37.18
C MET A 118 -10.69 -22.49 37.23
N ASP A 119 -9.94 -22.18 38.28
CA ASP A 119 -9.27 -20.88 38.48
C ASP A 119 -7.89 -20.77 37.78
N LEU A 120 -7.45 -21.84 37.09
CA LEU A 120 -6.17 -21.89 36.36
C LEU A 120 -6.34 -22.03 34.83
N ALA A 121 -7.55 -21.90 34.29
CA ALA A 121 -7.73 -21.89 32.84
C ALA A 121 -7.03 -20.65 32.24
N PRO A 122 -5.94 -20.81 31.44
CA PRO A 122 -5.20 -19.66 30.93
C PRO A 122 -6.13 -18.80 30.08
N THR A 123 -6.19 -17.50 30.40
CA THR A 123 -6.98 -16.52 29.64
C THR A 123 -6.46 -16.50 28.20
N LEU A 124 -7.21 -17.07 27.26
CA LEU A 124 -6.83 -17.09 25.85
C LEU A 124 -7.18 -15.75 25.20
N TRP A 125 -6.15 -15.08 24.71
CA TRP A 125 -6.27 -13.88 23.88
C TRP A 125 -6.19 -14.26 22.41
N CYS A 126 -7.15 -13.79 21.61
CA CYS A 126 -7.20 -14.01 20.18
C CYS A 126 -6.88 -12.73 19.44
N TYR A 127 -6.08 -12.85 18.40
CA TYR A 127 -5.77 -11.75 17.50
C TYR A 127 -6.98 -11.42 16.61
N SER A 128 -7.42 -10.17 16.65
CA SER A 128 -8.68 -9.73 16.04
C SER A 128 -8.76 -9.96 14.53
N GLU A 129 -7.74 -9.55 13.76
CA GLU A 129 -7.75 -9.69 12.29
C GLU A 129 -7.60 -11.14 11.83
N GLY A 130 -7.01 -12.00 12.68
CA GLY A 130 -6.73 -13.40 12.34
C GLY A 130 -7.77 -14.40 12.84
N THR A 131 -8.75 -13.97 13.62
CA THR A 131 -9.74 -14.87 14.25
C THR A 131 -11.10 -14.73 13.60
N LEU A 132 -11.77 -15.86 13.33
CA LEU A 132 -13.15 -15.88 12.84
C LEU A 132 -14.12 -15.59 13.99
N ASN A 133 -15.05 -14.67 13.76
CA ASN A 133 -16.15 -14.37 14.68
C ASN A 133 -17.24 -15.44 14.60
N GLU A 134 -16.93 -16.66 15.01
CA GLU A 134 -17.96 -17.69 15.24
C GLU A 134 -18.27 -17.74 16.73
N SER A 135 -19.46 -17.30 17.12
CA SER A 135 -20.05 -17.74 18.39
C SER A 135 -20.04 -19.26 18.37
N ARG A 136 -19.43 -19.90 19.37
CA ARG A 136 -19.26 -21.37 19.47
C ARG A 136 -20.61 -22.09 19.64
N GLN A 137 -21.52 -21.97 18.69
CA GLN A 137 -22.71 -22.81 18.57
C GLN A 137 -22.35 -23.99 17.67
N GLY A 138 -22.00 -25.13 18.27
CA GLY A 138 -22.10 -26.42 17.54
C GLY A 138 -20.85 -27.29 17.40
N ARG A 139 -19.89 -27.27 18.33
CA ARG A 139 -18.95 -28.41 18.46
C ARG A 139 -19.46 -29.35 19.55
N ASN A 140 -19.44 -30.65 19.27
CA ASN A 140 -19.90 -31.71 20.16
C ASN A 140 -19.19 -31.60 21.53
N SER A 141 -19.96 -31.60 22.61
CA SER A 141 -19.55 -31.20 23.96
C SER A 141 -18.51 -32.11 24.64
N VAL A 142 -18.04 -33.16 23.97
CA VAL A 142 -17.26 -34.25 24.58
C VAL A 142 -15.75 -34.05 24.41
N ASP A 143 -15.30 -33.39 23.34
CA ASP A 143 -13.87 -33.14 23.09
C ASP A 143 -13.31 -31.89 23.83
N TYR A 144 -14.19 -31.05 24.39
CA TYR A 144 -13.81 -29.80 25.04
C TYR A 144 -13.05 -29.97 26.36
N LEU A 145 -13.18 -31.13 27.01
CA LEU A 145 -12.55 -31.38 28.31
C LEU A 145 -11.08 -31.85 28.18
N LEU A 146 -10.62 -32.17 26.96
CA LEU A 146 -9.27 -32.70 26.71
C LEU A 146 -8.43 -31.82 25.78
N ALA A 147 -9.04 -30.95 24.96
CA ALA A 147 -8.31 -30.07 24.06
C ALA A 147 -7.99 -28.70 24.69
N GLN A 148 -6.72 -28.26 24.59
CA GLN A 148 -6.34 -26.91 25.01
C GLN A 148 -7.16 -25.85 24.24
N PRO A 149 -7.59 -24.76 24.91
CA PRO A 149 -8.34 -23.71 24.24
C PRO A 149 -7.45 -23.02 23.19
N GLN A 150 -7.92 -23.02 21.94
CA GLN A 150 -7.32 -22.36 20.78
C GLN A 150 -8.36 -21.48 20.06
N CYS A 151 -7.88 -20.39 19.46
CA CYS A 151 -8.67 -19.49 18.64
C CYS A 151 -8.99 -20.17 17.29
N LEU A 152 -10.11 -19.79 16.66
CA LEU A 152 -10.47 -20.29 15.34
C LEU A 152 -9.89 -19.35 14.28
N CYS A 153 -8.85 -19.80 13.58
CA CYS A 153 -8.10 -18.93 12.68
C CYS A 153 -8.78 -18.78 11.32
N ALA A 154 -8.81 -17.55 10.83
CA ALA A 154 -9.18 -17.22 9.48
C ALA A 154 -8.15 -17.79 8.48
N SER A 155 -8.55 -17.93 7.22
CA SER A 155 -7.66 -18.39 6.15
C SER A 155 -6.41 -17.49 6.06
N GLY A 156 -5.23 -18.11 6.02
CA GLY A 156 -3.95 -17.40 6.00
C GLY A 156 -3.44 -16.97 7.39
N TRP A 157 -4.08 -17.37 8.48
CA TRP A 157 -3.63 -17.14 9.86
C TRP A 157 -3.46 -18.46 10.61
N HIS A 158 -2.49 -18.49 11.51
CA HIS A 158 -2.04 -19.69 12.21
C HIS A 158 -1.68 -19.37 13.68
N GLY A 159 -1.39 -20.42 14.44
CA GLY A 159 -1.01 -20.32 15.85
C GLY A 159 -2.22 -20.43 16.79
N ARG A 160 -1.94 -20.53 18.09
CA ARG A 160 -2.97 -20.74 19.14
C ARG A 160 -3.89 -19.52 19.30
N ASP A 161 -3.35 -18.34 19.08
CA ASP A 161 -4.00 -17.03 19.16
C ASP A 161 -4.40 -16.47 17.80
N CYS A 162 -4.15 -17.20 16.71
CA CYS A 162 -4.32 -16.76 15.32
C CYS A 162 -3.54 -15.49 14.96
N GLY A 163 -2.45 -15.20 15.67
CA GLY A 163 -1.61 -14.03 15.42
C GLY A 163 -0.56 -14.23 14.33
N GLN A 164 -0.29 -15.46 13.88
CA GLN A 164 0.78 -15.75 12.91
C GLN A 164 0.25 -15.72 11.47
N PRO A 165 0.55 -14.70 10.65
CA PRO A 165 0.14 -14.70 9.25
C PRO A 165 0.94 -15.74 8.45
N GLU A 166 0.36 -16.25 7.36
CA GLU A 166 0.90 -17.34 6.54
C GLU A 166 2.36 -17.08 6.09
N ILE A 167 2.68 -15.84 5.72
CA ILE A 167 4.03 -15.40 5.31
C ILE A 167 5.07 -15.69 6.42
N ILE A 168 4.73 -15.38 7.68
CA ILE A 168 5.59 -15.62 8.84
C ILE A 168 5.64 -17.12 9.15
N TRP A 169 4.48 -17.77 9.18
CA TRP A 169 4.39 -19.20 9.51
C TRP A 169 5.26 -20.04 8.58
N ARG A 170 5.22 -19.77 7.27
CA ARG A 170 6.07 -20.42 6.27
C ARG A 170 7.55 -20.08 6.44
N ALA A 171 7.89 -18.82 6.74
CA ALA A 171 9.26 -18.42 7.00
C ALA A 171 9.85 -19.18 8.21
N LEU A 172 9.11 -19.28 9.32
CA LEU A 172 9.55 -20.01 10.52
C LEU A 172 9.77 -21.51 10.26
N MET A 173 8.92 -22.14 9.45
CA MET A 173 9.11 -23.54 9.06
C MET A 173 10.37 -23.75 8.21
N THR A 174 10.69 -22.82 7.33
CA THR A 174 11.91 -22.89 6.50
C THR A 174 13.17 -22.68 7.34
N HIS A 175 13.17 -21.65 8.19
CA HIS A 175 14.33 -21.29 9.00
C HIS A 175 14.64 -22.32 10.11
N SER A 176 13.61 -22.95 10.69
CA SER A 176 13.80 -24.02 11.68
C SER A 176 14.47 -25.28 11.09
N ARG A 177 14.34 -25.53 9.78
CA ARG A 177 15.03 -26.63 9.09
C ARG A 177 16.48 -26.28 8.75
N ALA A 178 16.75 -25.03 8.40
CA ALA A 178 18.09 -24.56 8.04
C ALA A 178 19.02 -24.51 9.27
N SER A 179 18.54 -24.04 10.42
CA SER A 179 19.29 -23.96 11.68
C SER A 179 19.73 -25.34 12.21
N LYS A 180 19.01 -26.43 11.86
CA LYS A 180 19.38 -27.81 12.22
C LYS A 180 20.54 -28.39 11.41
N ARG A 181 20.90 -27.82 10.24
CA ARG A 181 21.93 -28.36 9.34
C ARG A 181 23.24 -27.58 9.34
N GLY A 182 23.27 -26.38 9.90
CA GLY A 182 24.47 -25.60 10.16
C GLY A 182 24.14 -24.64 11.29
N GLY A 183 24.97 -24.63 12.35
CA GLY A 183 24.71 -24.05 13.68
C GLY A 183 24.52 -22.54 13.76
N ASN A 184 23.76 -21.96 12.83
CA ASN A 184 23.39 -20.56 12.81
C ASN A 184 22.18 -20.32 13.72
N GLU A 185 22.27 -19.22 14.48
CA GLU A 185 21.22 -18.69 15.33
C GLU A 185 19.92 -18.45 14.56
N ALA A 186 18.78 -18.78 15.17
CA ALA A 186 17.48 -18.59 14.53
C ALA A 186 17.22 -17.11 14.22
N PRO A 187 16.72 -16.75 13.02
CA PRO A 187 16.56 -15.36 12.61
C PRO A 187 15.54 -14.58 13.44
N LEU A 188 14.59 -15.28 14.06
CA LEU A 188 13.55 -14.72 14.89
C LEU A 188 13.58 -15.41 16.24
N LYS A 189 13.83 -14.64 17.29
CA LYS A 189 13.57 -15.07 18.67
C LYS A 189 12.19 -14.57 19.03
N LEU A 190 11.32 -15.49 19.47
CA LEU A 190 9.91 -15.21 19.68
C LEU A 190 9.54 -15.27 21.16
N HIS A 191 8.51 -14.52 21.54
CA HIS A 191 7.82 -14.61 22.83
C HIS A 191 6.31 -14.53 22.62
N GLU A 192 5.55 -14.83 23.67
CA GLU A 192 4.09 -14.66 23.65
C GLU A 192 3.72 -13.18 23.63
N ALA A 193 2.81 -12.78 22.74
CA ALA A 193 2.40 -11.40 22.63
C ALA A 193 1.76 -10.90 23.94
N SER A 194 2.24 -9.76 24.43
CA SER A 194 1.80 -9.15 25.68
C SER A 194 1.66 -7.63 25.53
N SER A 195 0.81 -7.05 26.38
CA SER A 195 0.68 -5.59 26.52
C SER A 195 1.95 -4.89 27.02
N THR A 196 2.85 -5.62 27.70
CA THR A 196 4.07 -5.05 28.30
C THR A 196 5.27 -5.02 27.36
N SER A 197 5.21 -5.71 26.22
CA SER A 197 6.36 -5.97 25.34
C SER A 197 6.21 -5.34 23.95
N LEU A 198 5.58 -4.16 23.86
CA LEU A 198 5.27 -3.53 22.57
C LEU A 198 6.46 -2.74 22.02
N LYS A 199 7.00 -3.20 20.89
CA LYS A 199 8.11 -2.56 20.18
C LYS A 199 7.63 -1.42 19.29
N ARG A 200 8.45 -0.38 19.13
CA ARG A 200 8.22 0.62 18.08
C ARG A 200 8.82 0.15 16.76
N LEU A 201 8.17 0.50 15.66
CA LEU A 201 8.64 0.27 14.31
C LEU A 201 8.93 1.62 13.65
N TYR A 202 10.20 1.82 13.28
CA TYR A 202 10.63 2.96 12.50
C TYR A 202 10.84 2.55 11.05
N TYR A 203 10.39 3.37 10.11
CA TYR A 203 10.60 3.12 8.68
C TYR A 203 11.43 4.21 8.03
N ILE A 204 12.62 3.86 7.56
CA ILE A 204 13.45 4.71 6.70
C ILE A 204 13.13 4.38 5.25
N LEU A 205 12.50 5.34 4.56
CA LEU A 205 12.05 5.24 3.19
C LEU A 205 12.91 6.13 2.27
N ASN A 206 13.65 5.47 1.38
CA ASN A 206 14.43 6.12 0.33
C ASN A 206 13.61 6.32 -0.94
N LEU A 207 13.27 7.55 -1.29
CA LEU A 207 12.53 7.84 -2.53
C LEU A 207 13.41 7.98 -3.77
N GLY A 208 14.74 8.03 -3.61
CA GLY A 208 15.64 8.31 -4.73
C GLY A 208 15.60 9.77 -5.17
N ALA A 209 15.96 10.02 -6.43
CA ALA A 209 16.02 11.36 -6.99
C ALA A 209 14.62 11.98 -7.09
N TRP A 210 14.49 13.25 -6.70
CA TRP A 210 13.21 13.96 -6.68
C TRP A 210 12.47 13.88 -8.02
N GLU A 211 13.20 13.95 -9.13
CA GLU A 211 12.64 13.93 -10.48
C GLU A 211 11.95 12.60 -10.85
N HIS A 212 12.14 11.54 -10.06
CA HIS A 212 11.63 10.19 -10.35
C HIS A 212 10.73 9.66 -9.23
N ILE A 213 10.30 10.52 -8.31
CA ILE A 213 9.42 10.11 -7.21
C ILE A 213 8.03 9.84 -7.76
N ASN A 214 7.56 8.61 -7.57
CA ASN A 214 6.18 8.23 -7.81
C ASN A 214 5.33 8.56 -6.58
N MET A 215 4.58 9.65 -6.68
CA MET A 215 3.75 10.15 -5.57
C MET A 215 2.59 9.22 -5.21
N GLU A 216 1.99 8.55 -6.19
CA GLU A 216 0.84 7.64 -5.95
C GLU A 216 1.31 6.34 -5.32
N LEU A 217 2.48 5.83 -5.71
CA LEU A 217 3.08 4.67 -5.05
C LEU A 217 3.53 5.01 -3.62
N LEU A 218 4.09 6.21 -3.42
CA LEU A 218 4.40 6.72 -2.08
C LEU A 218 3.15 6.77 -1.19
N GLU A 219 2.05 7.31 -1.70
CA GLU A 219 0.78 7.35 -0.96
C GLU A 219 0.29 5.93 -0.61
N LEU A 220 0.37 4.99 -1.56
CA LEU A 220 0.00 3.59 -1.33
C LEU A 220 0.87 2.94 -0.24
N GLN A 221 2.19 3.17 -0.26
CA GLN A 221 3.13 2.68 0.76
C GLN A 221 2.74 3.19 2.15
N LEU A 222 2.53 4.51 2.27
CA LEU A 222 2.23 5.16 3.54
C LEU A 222 0.87 4.69 4.09
N ARG A 223 -0.18 4.68 3.27
CA ARG A 223 -1.52 4.19 3.68
C ARG A 223 -1.50 2.72 4.09
N THR A 224 -0.70 1.89 3.44
CA THR A 224 -0.61 0.46 3.78
C THR A 224 0.03 0.24 5.14
N LEU A 225 1.00 1.08 5.52
CA LEU A 225 1.80 0.91 6.73
C LEU A 225 1.41 1.83 7.90
N ILE A 226 0.47 2.76 7.68
CA ILE A 226 0.05 3.77 8.66
C ILE A 226 -0.45 3.20 10.00
N LYS A 227 -1.01 1.97 9.99
CA LYS A 227 -1.51 1.28 11.18
C LYS A 227 -0.44 0.41 11.89
N VAL A 228 0.81 0.45 11.42
CA VAL A 228 1.88 -0.42 11.90
C VAL A 228 3.17 0.36 12.21
N VAL A 229 3.55 1.29 11.34
CA VAL A 229 4.79 2.07 11.47
C VAL A 229 4.56 3.30 12.33
N ASP A 230 5.28 3.39 13.45
CA ASP A 230 5.13 4.48 14.42
C ASP A 230 5.64 5.82 13.89
N ILE A 231 6.81 5.82 13.23
CA ILE A 231 7.41 7.03 12.68
C ILE A 231 8.09 6.71 11.35
N PHE A 232 7.75 7.50 10.33
CA PHE A 232 8.38 7.45 9.02
C PHE A 232 9.51 8.48 8.92
N LEU A 233 10.67 8.07 8.43
CA LEU A 233 11.68 8.97 7.87
C LEU A 233 11.63 8.84 6.36
N ILE A 234 11.21 9.90 5.68
CA ILE A 234 11.15 9.95 4.22
C ILE A 234 12.30 10.83 3.75
N TYR A 235 13.16 10.28 2.90
CA TYR A 235 14.29 11.03 2.37
C TYR A 235 14.44 10.88 0.85
N TYR A 236 14.96 11.92 0.23
CA TYR A 236 15.06 12.05 -1.23
C TYR A 236 16.24 12.94 -1.61
N TYR A 237 16.73 12.76 -2.84
CA TYR A 237 17.88 13.49 -3.38
C TYR A 237 17.44 14.64 -4.29
N VAL A 238 18.11 15.78 -4.16
CA VAL A 238 17.88 16.95 -5.01
C VAL A 238 19.22 17.41 -5.61
N ARG A 239 19.21 17.74 -6.90
CA ARG A 239 20.39 18.24 -7.63
C ARG A 239 20.77 19.67 -7.24
N ASP A 240 19.79 20.54 -6.93
CA ASP A 240 20.00 21.94 -6.55
C ASP A 240 19.40 22.24 -5.15
N SER A 241 20.18 22.85 -4.26
CA SER A 241 19.80 23.18 -2.89
C SER A 241 18.76 24.30 -2.79
N LYS A 242 18.48 25.03 -3.88
CA LYS A 242 17.50 26.14 -3.89
C LYS A 242 16.03 25.71 -3.95
N ASP A 243 15.75 24.42 -4.02
CA ASP A 243 14.40 23.87 -4.25
C ASP A 243 13.48 23.80 -3.00
N ARG A 244 13.37 24.91 -2.25
CA ARG A 244 12.43 25.01 -1.12
C ARG A 244 10.97 24.75 -1.52
N LEU A 245 10.61 25.04 -2.77
CA LEU A 245 9.28 24.80 -3.34
C LEU A 245 8.96 23.30 -3.46
N LYS A 246 9.93 22.47 -3.84
CA LYS A 246 9.77 21.01 -3.96
C LYS A 246 9.45 20.39 -2.61
N ARG A 247 10.24 20.74 -1.58
CA ARG A 247 9.99 20.30 -0.19
C ARG A 247 8.59 20.69 0.29
N ARG A 248 8.17 21.95 0.10
CA ARG A 248 6.83 22.41 0.52
C ARG A 248 5.71 21.68 -0.22
N THR A 249 5.94 21.28 -1.46
CA THR A 249 4.97 20.52 -2.25
C THR A 249 4.80 19.12 -1.68
N LEU A 250 5.91 18.43 -1.37
CA LEU A 250 5.88 17.14 -0.70
C LEU A 250 5.22 17.24 0.67
N GLU A 251 5.58 18.24 1.48
CA GLU A 251 4.97 18.47 2.80
C GLU A 251 3.45 18.58 2.69
N ARG A 252 2.93 19.38 1.75
CA ARG A 252 1.48 19.51 1.54
C ARG A 252 0.81 18.21 1.12
N GLN A 253 1.47 17.41 0.28
CA GLN A 253 0.93 16.12 -0.16
C GLN A 253 0.92 15.11 1.00
N LEU A 254 1.97 15.11 1.83
CA LEU A 254 2.03 14.27 3.02
C LEU A 254 1.03 14.70 4.09
N ASP A 255 0.84 16.02 4.29
CA ASP A 255 -0.16 16.58 5.21
C ASP A 255 -1.60 16.23 4.77
N ALA A 256 -1.83 15.95 3.48
CA ALA A 256 -3.13 15.50 2.97
C ALA A 256 -3.41 14.02 3.28
N ILE A 257 -2.37 13.23 3.59
CA ILE A 257 -2.48 11.84 4.01
C ILE A 257 -2.54 11.83 5.54
N PRO A 258 -3.44 11.07 6.18
CA PRO A 258 -3.62 11.10 7.64
C PRO A 258 -2.48 10.41 8.44
N ILE A 259 -1.21 10.65 8.09
CA ILE A 259 -0.04 9.99 8.68
C ILE A 259 0.22 10.55 10.10
N PRO A 260 0.34 9.68 11.12
CA PRO A 260 0.42 10.13 12.51
C PRO A 260 1.74 10.85 12.84
N SER A 261 2.87 10.41 12.27
CA SER A 261 4.17 11.05 12.51
C SER A 261 5.18 10.75 11.40
N TYR A 262 5.78 11.80 10.84
CA TYR A 262 6.82 11.67 9.82
C TYR A 262 7.89 12.76 9.93
N LEU A 263 9.08 12.42 9.47
CA LEU A 263 10.23 13.31 9.34
C LEU A 263 10.69 13.33 7.88
N LEU A 264 11.04 14.52 7.39
CA LEU A 264 11.59 14.72 6.05
C LEU A 264 13.08 15.01 6.10
N TYR A 265 13.83 14.31 5.27
CA TYR A 265 15.25 14.58 5.07
C TYR A 265 15.55 14.83 3.58
N GLN A 266 15.94 16.06 3.27
CA GLN A 266 16.34 16.44 1.93
C GLN A 266 17.86 16.29 1.79
N CYS A 267 18.27 15.46 0.85
CA CYS A 267 19.66 15.20 0.52
C CYS A 267 20.13 16.14 -0.59
N GLU A 268 21.21 16.86 -0.34
CA GLU A 268 21.87 17.71 -1.34
C GLU A 268 23.09 17.00 -1.93
N GLY A 269 23.20 17.03 -3.26
CA GLY A 269 24.37 16.55 -3.97
C GLY A 269 24.00 15.61 -5.12
N GLY A 270 24.68 15.79 -6.26
CA GLY A 270 24.73 14.82 -7.35
C GLY A 270 25.50 13.55 -6.96
N GLN A 271 26.29 12.99 -7.88
CA GLN A 271 26.95 11.67 -7.78
C GLN A 271 27.88 11.41 -6.55
N ASN A 272 28.04 12.36 -5.61
CA ASN A 272 28.76 12.15 -4.34
C ASN A 272 27.76 12.08 -3.15
N PRO A 273 27.41 10.88 -2.68
CA PRO A 273 26.42 10.65 -1.62
C PRO A 273 26.94 10.97 -0.20
N GLY A 274 28.00 11.78 -0.04
CA GLY A 274 28.67 12.01 1.24
C GLY A 274 27.73 12.52 2.34
N ASN A 275 26.73 13.33 1.97
CA ASN A 275 25.72 13.83 2.92
C ASN A 275 24.55 12.87 3.15
N CYS A 276 24.39 11.80 2.36
CA CYS A 276 23.24 10.89 2.43
C CYS A 276 23.59 9.42 2.25
N SER A 277 24.71 9.02 2.85
CA SER A 277 24.95 7.62 3.16
C SER A 277 23.85 7.09 4.09
N GLY A 278 23.65 5.76 4.12
CA GLY A 278 22.70 5.18 5.08
C GLY A 278 23.05 5.54 6.53
N ALA A 279 24.36 5.60 6.86
CA ALA A 279 24.83 6.05 8.17
C ALA A 279 24.47 7.51 8.49
N ALA A 280 24.68 8.44 7.55
CA ALA A 280 24.32 9.85 7.73
C ALA A 280 22.80 10.02 7.91
N THR A 281 22.01 9.28 7.12
CA THR A 281 20.54 9.28 7.18
C THR A 281 20.03 8.77 8.52
N TYR A 282 20.59 7.65 9.01
CA TYR A 282 20.25 7.11 10.32
C TYR A 282 20.65 8.06 11.47
N SER A 283 21.84 8.68 11.39
CA SER A 283 22.29 9.67 12.36
C SER A 283 21.36 10.89 12.41
N TYR A 284 20.98 11.43 11.25
CA TYR A 284 19.99 12.49 11.13
C TYR A 284 18.67 12.09 11.79
N PHE A 285 18.17 10.91 11.47
CA PHE A 285 16.90 10.41 12.00
C PHE A 285 16.91 10.31 13.52
N ARG A 286 17.93 9.65 14.09
CA ARG A 286 18.10 9.51 15.53
C ARG A 286 18.15 10.86 16.23
N HIS A 287 18.89 11.83 15.66
CA HIS A 287 18.98 13.18 16.20
C HIS A 287 17.62 13.90 16.15
N GLN A 288 16.90 13.86 15.02
CA GLN A 288 15.60 14.52 14.89
C GLN A 288 14.52 13.88 15.77
N LEU A 289 14.53 12.56 15.92
CA LEU A 289 13.62 11.85 16.83
C LEU A 289 13.78 12.32 18.27
N TRP A 290 15.03 12.44 18.73
CA TRP A 290 15.30 12.96 20.07
C TRP A 290 14.90 14.43 20.18
N ALA A 291 15.39 15.28 19.26
CA ALA A 291 15.26 16.73 19.35
C ALA A 291 13.82 17.24 19.12
N ARG A 292 13.06 16.62 18.21
CA ARG A 292 11.71 17.08 17.84
C ARG A 292 10.60 16.26 18.46
N CYS A 293 10.80 14.95 18.61
CA CYS A 293 9.75 14.05 19.07
C CYS A 293 9.89 13.68 20.56
N GLY A 294 11.06 13.90 21.16
CA GLY A 294 11.37 13.44 22.51
C GLY A 294 11.32 11.91 22.64
N VAL A 295 11.58 11.19 21.54
CA VAL A 295 11.53 9.73 21.48
C VAL A 295 12.95 9.17 21.50
N GLN A 296 13.22 8.24 22.42
CA GLN A 296 14.47 7.50 22.49
C GLN A 296 14.29 6.10 21.90
N MET A 297 15.09 5.79 20.88
CA MET A 297 15.16 4.46 20.29
C MET A 297 15.68 3.42 21.29
N GLN A 298 15.00 2.29 21.40
CA GLN A 298 15.42 1.15 22.21
C GLN A 298 16.15 0.11 21.36
N PRO A 299 17.12 -0.66 21.91
CA PRO A 299 17.82 -1.71 21.15
C PRO A 299 16.91 -2.78 20.56
N THR A 300 15.77 -3.03 21.20
CA THR A 300 14.76 -4.01 20.79
C THR A 300 13.72 -3.46 19.81
N ASP A 301 13.69 -2.14 19.58
CA ASP A 301 12.84 -1.53 18.57
C ASP A 301 13.24 -2.02 17.17
N LEU A 302 12.28 -1.98 16.24
CA LEU A 302 12.45 -2.45 14.89
C LEU A 302 12.75 -1.29 13.94
N LEU A 303 13.68 -1.53 13.02
CA LEU A 303 13.99 -0.64 11.92
C LEU A 303 13.70 -1.35 10.60
N LEU A 304 12.78 -0.79 9.83
CA LEU A 304 12.55 -1.12 8.44
C LEU A 304 13.33 -0.11 7.58
N TYR A 305 14.12 -0.60 6.63
CA TYR A 305 14.78 0.20 5.61
C TYR A 305 14.34 -0.30 4.23
N GLY A 306 13.92 0.61 3.36
CA GLY A 306 13.43 0.26 2.03
C GLY A 306 13.43 1.46 1.07
N ASN A 307 12.90 1.23 -0.12
CA ASN A 307 12.87 2.22 -1.20
C ASN A 307 11.44 2.59 -1.63
N GLY A 308 11.31 3.59 -2.50
CA GLY A 308 10.03 4.09 -3.04
C GLY A 308 9.31 3.14 -4.01
N GLY A 309 9.90 1.98 -4.32
CA GLY A 309 9.34 0.99 -5.26
C GLY A 309 8.62 -0.18 -4.59
N THR A 310 8.63 -0.30 -3.25
CA THR A 310 8.18 -1.52 -2.56
C THR A 310 7.16 -1.28 -1.45
N VAL A 311 6.02 -1.96 -1.56
CA VAL A 311 4.95 -1.95 -0.55
C VAL A 311 5.05 -3.22 0.30
N TYR A 312 5.48 -3.09 1.55
CA TYR A 312 5.64 -4.24 2.46
C TYR A 312 4.32 -4.73 3.03
N ALA A 313 4.24 -6.04 3.34
CA ALA A 313 3.05 -6.65 3.93
C ALA A 313 2.85 -6.21 5.40
N PRO A 314 1.76 -5.50 5.74
CA PRO A 314 1.56 -4.95 7.09
C PRO A 314 1.39 -6.04 8.15
N ALA A 315 0.75 -7.16 7.81
CA ALA A 315 0.54 -8.28 8.73
C ALA A 315 1.85 -8.88 9.25
N ALA A 316 2.86 -9.01 8.37
CA ALA A 316 4.17 -9.52 8.75
C ALA A 316 4.92 -8.57 9.69
N LEU A 317 4.86 -7.27 9.42
CA LEU A 317 5.46 -6.24 10.27
C LEU A 317 4.77 -6.16 11.65
N LYS A 318 3.44 -6.23 11.67
CA LYS A 318 2.63 -6.23 12.90
C LYS A 318 2.96 -7.45 13.76
N TYR A 319 3.11 -8.63 13.15
CA TYR A 319 3.59 -9.82 13.85
C TYR A 319 4.93 -9.58 14.56
N LEU A 320 5.93 -9.02 13.86
CA LEU A 320 7.25 -8.77 14.45
C LEU A 320 7.19 -7.80 15.64
N LYS A 321 6.28 -6.81 15.62
CA LYS A 321 6.09 -5.88 16.75
C LYS A 321 5.58 -6.59 18.02
N TYR A 322 4.71 -7.58 17.85
CA TYR A 322 4.06 -8.27 18.97
C TYR A 322 4.85 -9.47 19.49
N PHE A 323 5.41 -10.27 18.60
CA PHE A 323 5.91 -11.61 18.92
C PHE A 323 7.42 -11.75 18.88
N ALA A 324 8.15 -10.83 18.25
CA ALA A 324 9.60 -10.96 18.19
C ALA A 324 10.23 -10.31 19.42
N THR A 325 11.13 -11.00 20.12
CA THR A 325 12.05 -10.40 21.09
C THR A 325 13.29 -9.86 20.40
N ASP A 326 13.77 -10.56 19.38
CA ASP A 326 14.87 -10.15 18.53
C ASP A 326 14.67 -10.60 17.08
N VAL A 327 15.08 -9.74 16.15
CA VAL A 327 14.95 -9.91 14.71
C VAL A 327 16.33 -9.69 14.10
N LEU A 328 17.00 -10.78 13.71
CA LEU A 328 18.19 -10.70 12.87
C LEU A 328 17.84 -10.04 11.53
N PRO A 329 18.80 -9.46 10.80
CA PRO A 329 18.50 -8.77 9.54
C PRO A 329 17.79 -9.68 8.53
N LEU A 330 16.54 -9.33 8.21
CA LEU A 330 15.65 -10.06 7.31
C LEU A 330 15.32 -9.21 6.08
N ARG A 331 15.53 -9.76 4.88
CA ARG A 331 15.09 -9.16 3.63
C ARG A 331 13.69 -9.62 3.25
N PHE A 332 12.92 -8.78 2.57
CA PHE A 332 11.60 -9.18 2.09
C PHE A 332 11.72 -9.78 0.70
N ARG A 333 11.15 -10.98 0.51
CA ARG A 333 10.90 -11.52 -0.82
C ARG A 333 9.58 -10.95 -1.31
N VAL A 334 9.66 -10.00 -2.22
CA VAL A 334 8.51 -9.24 -2.73
C VAL A 334 8.13 -9.69 -4.13
N LYS A 335 6.84 -9.63 -4.47
CA LYS A 335 6.35 -9.94 -5.82
C LYS A 335 6.93 -8.92 -6.80
N HIS A 336 7.58 -9.39 -7.86
CA HIS A 336 8.31 -8.54 -8.79
C HIS A 336 7.40 -8.07 -9.94
N ASN A 337 6.75 -6.93 -9.77
CA ASN A 337 5.96 -6.29 -10.81
C ASN A 337 6.75 -5.18 -11.48
N VAL A 338 6.44 -4.92 -12.76
CA VAL A 338 7.16 -3.95 -13.59
C VAL A 338 6.26 -2.76 -13.88
N TYR A 339 5.14 -2.98 -14.55
CA TYR A 339 4.15 -1.95 -14.88
C TYR A 339 2.83 -2.27 -14.16
N GLY A 340 2.45 -1.42 -13.21
CA GLY A 340 1.34 -1.73 -12.32
C GLY A 340 1.54 -3.06 -11.57
N PHE A 341 0.46 -3.57 -11.00
CA PHE A 341 0.34 -4.91 -10.42
C PHE A 341 -0.25 -5.93 -11.42
N TYR A 342 -0.45 -5.52 -12.67
CA TYR A 342 -0.97 -6.37 -13.76
C TYR A 342 0.12 -6.98 -14.65
N TRP A 343 1.38 -6.50 -14.59
CA TRP A 343 2.51 -7.11 -15.29
C TRP A 343 3.61 -7.57 -14.32
N GLN A 344 3.81 -8.89 -14.25
CA GLN A 344 4.84 -9.52 -13.43
C GLN A 344 6.08 -9.88 -14.24
N HIS A 345 7.25 -9.68 -13.66
CA HIS A 345 8.52 -10.10 -14.23
C HIS A 345 8.65 -11.64 -14.20
N PRO A 346 9.27 -12.30 -15.20
CA PRO A 346 9.46 -13.76 -15.23
C PRO A 346 10.22 -14.35 -14.03
N GLN A 347 11.02 -13.54 -13.34
CA GLN A 347 11.70 -13.96 -12.10
C GLN A 347 10.75 -14.10 -10.90
N LEU A 348 9.48 -13.71 -11.05
CA LEU A 348 8.37 -13.75 -10.10
C LEU A 348 8.54 -12.89 -8.84
N ALA A 349 9.72 -12.93 -8.22
CA ALA A 349 10.03 -12.25 -6.98
C ALA A 349 11.45 -11.67 -7.00
N ARG A 350 11.67 -10.65 -6.18
CA ARG A 350 12.99 -10.10 -5.87
C ARG A 350 13.14 -9.88 -4.37
N LEU A 351 14.38 -9.76 -3.92
CA LEU A 351 14.67 -9.38 -2.53
C LEU A 351 14.81 -7.87 -2.45
N ASP A 352 14.05 -7.23 -1.57
CA ASP A 352 14.10 -5.79 -1.40
C ASP A 352 13.79 -5.35 0.02
N GLY A 353 14.54 -4.35 0.49
CA GLY A 353 14.51 -3.86 1.85
C GLY A 353 15.01 -4.84 2.91
N VAL A 354 15.10 -4.32 4.13
CA VAL A 354 15.52 -5.07 5.31
C VAL A 354 14.77 -4.62 6.55
N ILE A 355 14.47 -5.55 7.44
CA ILE A 355 14.01 -5.29 8.80
C ILE A 355 14.94 -5.95 9.81
N SER A 356 15.27 -5.26 10.90
CA SER A 356 15.98 -5.84 12.04
C SER A 356 15.62 -5.13 13.35
N SER A 357 15.96 -5.75 14.48
CA SER A 357 16.11 -5.02 15.73
C SER A 357 17.24 -3.99 15.60
N LEU A 358 17.14 -2.86 16.29
CA LEU A 358 18.17 -1.81 16.28
C LEU A 358 19.52 -2.26 16.84
N VAL A 359 19.54 -3.25 17.73
CA VAL A 359 20.78 -3.80 18.28
C VAL A 359 21.74 -4.28 17.17
N HIS A 360 21.21 -4.86 16.09
CA HIS A 360 22.00 -5.42 14.98
C HIS A 360 22.58 -4.36 14.05
N LEU A 361 22.11 -3.12 14.12
CA LEU A 361 22.61 -2.04 13.28
C LEU A 361 24.07 -1.65 13.63
N HIS A 362 24.53 -1.93 14.86
CA HIS A 362 25.92 -1.68 15.26
C HIS A 362 26.91 -2.50 14.43
N ASN A 363 26.58 -3.77 14.13
CA ASN A 363 27.41 -4.64 13.28
C ASN A 363 27.49 -4.11 11.84
N ALA A 364 26.43 -3.41 11.39
CA ALA A 364 26.38 -2.71 10.12
C ALA A 364 27.00 -1.30 10.18
N GLN A 365 27.74 -0.93 11.23
CA GLN A 365 28.34 0.41 11.42
C GLN A 365 27.29 1.53 11.39
N LEU A 366 26.11 1.28 11.97
CA LEU A 366 24.99 2.23 12.00
C LEU A 366 24.48 2.62 10.60
N ASP A 367 24.71 1.77 9.60
CA ASP A 367 24.34 1.99 8.20
C ASP A 367 23.25 1.00 7.74
N PRO A 368 22.00 1.44 7.56
CA PRO A 368 20.90 0.59 7.08
C PRO A 368 21.14 0.00 5.68
N GLN A 369 21.92 0.67 4.81
CA GLN A 369 22.25 0.13 3.48
C GLN A 369 23.23 -1.03 3.59
N ARG A 370 24.20 -0.94 4.51
CA ARG A 370 25.11 -2.07 4.79
C ARG A 370 24.36 -3.21 5.47
N LEU A 371 23.41 -2.90 6.36
CA LEU A 371 22.55 -3.88 7.00
C LEU A 371 21.77 -4.70 5.96
N GLU A 372 21.19 -4.06 4.95
CA GLU A 372 20.48 -4.74 3.87
C GLU A 372 21.39 -5.70 3.08
N ARG A 373 22.61 -5.27 2.77
CA ARG A 373 23.58 -6.10 2.03
C ARG A 373 24.09 -7.29 2.84
N GLN A 374 24.16 -7.15 4.17
CA GLN A 374 24.61 -8.18 5.09
C GLN A 374 23.48 -9.15 5.50
N ALA A 375 22.22 -8.82 5.21
CA ALA A 375 21.08 -9.64 5.58
C ALA A 375 21.05 -10.94 4.78
N THR A 376 21.16 -12.07 5.49
CA THR A 376 21.18 -13.42 4.92
C THR A 376 19.81 -14.09 4.92
N TYR A 377 18.94 -13.68 5.84
CA TYR A 377 17.63 -14.28 6.02
C TYR A 377 16.57 -13.57 5.18
N THR A 378 15.53 -14.31 4.81
CA THR A 378 14.45 -13.79 3.98
C THR A 378 13.08 -14.04 4.61
N LEU A 379 12.15 -13.12 4.35
CA LEU A 379 10.76 -13.18 4.76
C LEU A 379 9.86 -13.30 3.54
N GLY A 380 9.04 -14.35 3.52
CA GLY A 380 8.22 -14.74 2.37
C GLY A 380 8.90 -15.78 1.46
N ASP A 381 8.09 -16.39 0.61
CA ASP A 381 8.50 -17.39 -0.38
C ASP A 381 7.97 -17.04 -1.79
N LEU A 382 8.10 -17.96 -2.75
CA LEU A 382 7.68 -17.71 -4.15
C LEU A 382 6.16 -17.62 -4.34
N ASN A 383 5.37 -18.04 -3.35
CA ASN A 383 3.91 -18.04 -3.41
C ASN A 383 3.26 -17.14 -2.32
N HIS A 384 4.03 -16.76 -1.30
CA HIS A 384 3.60 -15.94 -0.16
C HIS A 384 4.61 -14.81 0.04
N PHE A 385 4.39 -13.72 -0.68
CA PHE A 385 5.33 -12.61 -0.72
C PHE A 385 5.29 -11.77 0.56
N GLY A 386 6.45 -11.28 1.00
CA GLY A 386 6.59 -10.29 2.07
C GLY A 386 6.18 -8.86 1.67
N GLY A 387 5.63 -8.69 0.47
CA GLY A 387 5.22 -7.40 -0.10
C GLY A 387 5.15 -7.45 -1.63
N TRP A 388 5.01 -6.28 -2.23
CA TRP A 388 4.95 -6.08 -3.68
C TRP A 388 5.97 -5.02 -4.08
N SER A 389 6.81 -5.30 -5.07
CA SER A 389 7.61 -4.25 -5.71
C SER A 389 6.97 -3.86 -7.03
N CYS A 390 7.09 -2.59 -7.39
CA CYS A 390 6.82 -2.12 -8.73
C CYS A 390 7.95 -1.22 -9.22
N GLU A 391 8.63 -1.66 -10.28
CA GLU A 391 9.84 -1.00 -10.79
C GLU A 391 9.53 0.26 -11.60
N LEU A 392 8.53 0.18 -12.49
CA LEU A 392 8.18 1.22 -13.47
C LEU A 392 6.70 1.59 -13.39
N CYS A 393 6.15 1.62 -12.18
CA CYS A 393 4.75 2.00 -11.91
C CYS A 393 4.45 3.50 -12.14
N MET A 394 5.05 4.16 -13.12
CA MET A 394 4.89 5.60 -13.35
C MET A 394 4.38 5.86 -14.77
N PRO A 395 3.78 7.04 -15.02
CA PRO A 395 3.35 7.40 -16.36
C PRO A 395 4.49 7.30 -17.39
N PRO A 396 4.21 6.93 -18.65
CA PRO A 396 5.19 6.79 -19.72
C PRO A 396 6.12 7.99 -19.85
N GLU A 397 5.59 9.21 -19.71
CA GLU A 397 6.36 10.45 -19.80
C GLU A 397 7.41 10.55 -18.69
N GLN A 398 7.07 10.09 -17.48
CA GLN A 398 8.01 10.07 -16.37
C GLN A 398 9.06 8.95 -16.54
N ILE A 399 8.69 7.81 -17.14
CA ILE A 399 9.65 6.75 -17.49
C ILE A 399 10.70 7.32 -18.46
N VAL A 400 10.28 8.01 -19.53
CA VAL A 400 11.20 8.65 -20.48
C VAL A 400 12.11 9.66 -19.79
N GLN A 401 11.58 10.49 -18.87
CA GLN A 401 12.38 11.43 -18.07
C GLN A 401 13.41 10.71 -17.18
N MET A 402 13.04 9.57 -16.59
CA MET A 402 13.96 8.75 -15.82
C MET A 402 15.08 8.15 -16.68
N LEU A 403 14.75 7.63 -17.87
CA LEU A 403 15.74 7.03 -18.76
C LEU A 403 16.72 8.09 -19.28
N THR A 404 16.21 9.24 -19.75
CA THR A 404 17.05 10.36 -20.22
C THR A 404 17.95 10.93 -19.12
N ALA A 405 17.46 10.99 -17.87
CA ALA A 405 18.28 11.41 -16.73
C ALA A 405 19.42 10.42 -16.41
N LYS A 406 19.22 9.11 -16.59
CA LYS A 406 20.25 8.08 -16.40
C LYS A 406 21.32 8.11 -17.50
N GLU A 407 20.96 8.39 -18.75
CA GLU A 407 21.91 8.50 -19.86
C GLU A 407 22.93 9.63 -19.69
N THR A 408 22.54 10.74 -19.05
CA THR A 408 23.46 11.86 -18.76
C THR A 408 24.50 11.56 -17.68
N GLY A 409 24.44 10.40 -17.01
CA GLY A 409 25.30 10.04 -15.89
C GLY A 409 25.96 8.66 -16.02
N ASN A 410 26.92 8.49 -16.95
CA ASN A 410 27.91 7.40 -16.99
C ASN A 410 27.44 5.98 -16.52
N SER A 411 26.42 5.40 -17.15
CA SER A 411 26.11 3.95 -17.07
C SER A 411 25.42 3.49 -18.37
N PRO A 412 25.59 2.22 -18.80
CA PRO A 412 25.64 1.85 -20.21
C PRO A 412 24.26 1.88 -20.88
N HIS A 413 24.28 2.31 -22.14
CA HIS A 413 23.21 2.27 -23.14
C HIS A 413 22.11 1.25 -22.88
N ILE A 414 20.87 1.73 -22.75
CA ILE A 414 19.68 0.93 -23.09
C ILE A 414 19.84 0.61 -24.57
N ARG A 415 20.30 -0.61 -24.90
CA ARG A 415 20.43 -1.05 -26.28
C ARG A 415 19.03 -1.31 -26.81
N MET A 416 18.60 -0.47 -27.74
CA MET A 416 17.36 -0.64 -28.48
C MET A 416 17.35 -2.01 -29.19
N PRO A 417 16.22 -2.72 -29.21
CA PRO A 417 15.99 -3.74 -30.22
C PRO A 417 15.91 -3.01 -31.56
N ASN A 418 16.92 -3.23 -32.40
CA ASN A 418 17.17 -2.60 -33.71
C ASN A 418 17.91 -1.26 -33.63
N GLU A 419 19.18 -1.29 -34.04
CA GLU A 419 20.06 -0.14 -34.25
C GLU A 419 19.64 0.75 -35.44
N THR A 420 18.34 1.04 -35.59
CA THR A 420 17.93 2.16 -36.44
C THR A 420 18.14 3.45 -35.64
N ARG A 421 19.14 4.22 -36.03
CA ARG A 421 19.63 5.49 -35.44
C ARG A 421 18.58 6.63 -35.28
N SER A 422 17.27 6.35 -35.24
CA SER A 422 16.22 7.38 -35.24
C SER A 422 14.96 7.12 -34.39
N SER A 423 14.75 5.95 -33.78
CA SER A 423 13.64 5.79 -32.82
C SER A 423 14.05 6.33 -31.46
N ARG A 424 13.66 7.57 -31.15
CA ARG A 424 13.79 8.10 -29.80
C ARG A 424 12.85 7.30 -28.90
N ILE A 425 13.31 6.89 -27.71
CA ILE A 425 12.41 6.38 -26.67
C ILE A 425 11.50 7.54 -26.27
N ASP A 426 10.25 7.50 -26.73
CA ASP A 426 9.21 8.47 -26.41
C ASP A 426 8.09 7.80 -25.60
N ALA A 427 7.12 8.61 -25.18
CA ALA A 427 6.01 8.13 -24.37
C ALA A 427 5.19 7.07 -25.12
N ASP A 428 5.00 7.24 -26.43
CA ASP A 428 4.21 6.33 -27.27
C ASP A 428 4.87 4.95 -27.37
N TYR A 429 6.20 4.89 -27.55
CA TYR A 429 6.93 3.63 -27.52
C TYR A 429 6.81 2.93 -26.16
N ILE A 430 6.93 3.67 -25.06
CA ILE A 430 6.75 3.10 -23.71
C ILE A 430 5.31 2.60 -23.50
N GLN A 431 4.31 3.32 -24.00
CA GLN A 431 2.91 2.86 -23.95
C GLN A 431 2.72 1.54 -24.70
N GLN A 432 3.35 1.38 -25.88
CA GLN A 432 3.30 0.13 -26.63
C GLN A 432 3.94 -1.03 -25.85
N LEU A 433 5.08 -0.79 -25.19
CA LEU A 433 5.73 -1.80 -24.34
C LEU A 433 4.84 -2.18 -23.15
N ILE A 434 4.20 -1.21 -22.48
CA ILE A 434 3.29 -1.48 -21.37
C ILE A 434 2.03 -2.22 -21.86
N GLY A 435 1.47 -1.81 -23.00
CA GLY A 435 0.31 -2.47 -23.62
C GLY A 435 0.58 -3.92 -23.96
N ALA A 436 1.72 -4.19 -24.62
CA ALA A 436 2.13 -5.53 -25.04
C ALA A 436 2.73 -6.39 -23.91
N GLY A 437 3.01 -5.82 -22.75
CA GLY A 437 3.67 -6.53 -21.65
C GLY A 437 5.12 -6.89 -21.96
N ILE A 438 5.88 -5.96 -22.52
CA ILE A 438 7.30 -6.14 -22.86
C ILE A 438 8.15 -5.22 -21.98
N LEU A 439 9.20 -5.75 -21.37
CA LEU A 439 10.13 -4.97 -20.55
C LEU A 439 10.89 -3.94 -21.43
N LEU A 440 11.50 -2.92 -20.79
CA LEU A 440 12.30 -1.89 -21.47
C LEU A 440 13.49 -2.43 -22.29
N ASP A 441 13.88 -3.69 -22.11
CA ASP A 441 14.88 -4.35 -22.95
C ASP A 441 14.33 -4.74 -24.33
N GLY A 442 13.01 -4.62 -24.53
CA GLY A 442 12.28 -4.95 -25.75
C GLY A 442 12.25 -6.43 -26.11
N HIS A 443 12.71 -7.31 -25.21
CA HIS A 443 12.79 -8.75 -25.46
C HIS A 443 12.12 -9.58 -24.37
N THR A 444 12.17 -9.13 -23.11
CA THR A 444 11.59 -9.89 -22.00
C THR A 444 10.09 -9.68 -21.98
N THR A 445 9.34 -10.76 -22.22
CA THR A 445 7.88 -10.77 -22.07
C THR A 445 7.50 -10.87 -20.59
N LEU A 446 6.52 -10.08 -20.19
CA LEU A 446 5.98 -10.01 -18.85
C LEU A 446 4.75 -10.91 -18.75
N GLN A 447 4.52 -11.45 -17.55
CA GLN A 447 3.36 -12.26 -17.27
C GLN A 447 2.17 -11.36 -16.91
N ARG A 448 1.08 -11.47 -17.66
CA ARG A 448 -0.18 -10.77 -17.36
C ARG A 448 -0.82 -11.39 -16.14
N LEU A 449 -1.18 -10.56 -15.17
CA LEU A 449 -1.89 -10.97 -13.96
C LEU A 449 -3.34 -10.50 -14.01
N ARG A 450 -4.26 -11.37 -13.58
CA ARG A 450 -5.68 -11.04 -13.42
C ARG A 450 -6.04 -11.05 -11.95
N GLN A 451 -6.79 -10.04 -11.51
CA GLN A 451 -7.17 -9.90 -10.10
C GLN A 451 -7.95 -11.10 -9.55
N GLN A 452 -8.79 -11.73 -10.39
CA GLN A 452 -9.65 -12.84 -9.97
C GLN A 452 -8.90 -14.17 -9.78
N SER A 453 -7.82 -14.40 -10.52
CA SER A 453 -7.04 -15.64 -10.46
C SER A 453 -5.91 -15.58 -9.43
N GLU A 454 -5.47 -14.39 -9.06
CA GLU A 454 -4.25 -14.17 -8.29
C GLU A 454 -4.54 -13.75 -6.83
N LYS A 455 -4.33 -14.66 -5.87
CA LYS A 455 -4.46 -14.35 -4.42
C LYS A 455 -3.60 -13.15 -4.00
N TYR A 456 -2.40 -13.03 -4.56
CA TYR A 456 -1.44 -11.95 -4.26
C TYR A 456 -1.34 -10.97 -5.43
N TYR A 457 -2.46 -10.63 -6.06
CA TYR A 457 -2.50 -9.71 -7.19
C TYR A 457 -1.85 -8.35 -6.87
N ALA A 458 -2.37 -7.63 -5.89
CA ALA A 458 -1.93 -6.29 -5.48
C ALA A 458 -1.98 -6.12 -3.95
N PRO A 459 -1.36 -5.07 -3.38
CA PRO A 459 -1.52 -4.74 -1.97
C PRO A 459 -3.01 -4.58 -1.61
N PRO A 460 -3.48 -5.13 -0.48
CA PRO A 460 -4.89 -5.04 -0.08
C PRO A 460 -5.42 -3.61 -0.03
N THR A 461 -4.58 -2.65 0.35
CA THR A 461 -4.91 -1.21 0.35
C THR A 461 -5.23 -0.69 -1.05
N ALA A 462 -4.50 -1.12 -2.08
CA ALA A 462 -4.77 -0.72 -3.46
C ALA A 462 -6.13 -1.24 -3.92
N LEU A 463 -6.45 -2.49 -3.56
CA LEU A 463 -7.75 -3.11 -3.87
C LEU A 463 -8.92 -2.43 -3.13
N LEU A 464 -8.72 -2.06 -1.87
CA LEU A 464 -9.73 -1.37 -1.07
C LEU A 464 -10.03 0.03 -1.62
N TYR A 465 -9.01 0.74 -2.09
CA TYR A 465 -9.13 2.08 -2.67
C TYR A 465 -8.89 2.02 -4.19
N SER A 466 -9.54 1.07 -4.87
CA SER A 466 -9.32 0.80 -6.29
C SER A 466 -9.58 1.99 -7.21
N SER A 467 -10.52 2.87 -6.86
CA SER A 467 -10.79 4.11 -7.60
C SER A 467 -9.61 5.10 -7.55
N GLN A 468 -8.85 5.10 -6.45
CA GLN A 468 -7.70 5.97 -6.27
C GLN A 468 -6.43 5.38 -6.90
N PHE A 469 -6.26 4.05 -6.81
CA PHE A 469 -5.08 3.34 -7.29
C PHE A 469 -5.31 2.58 -8.60
N GLY A 470 -6.35 2.94 -9.37
CA GLY A 470 -6.80 2.19 -10.53
C GLY A 470 -5.72 1.99 -11.61
N GLN A 471 -4.87 2.98 -11.81
CA GLN A 471 -3.70 2.91 -12.69
C GLN A 471 -2.69 1.82 -12.36
N PHE A 472 -2.65 1.34 -11.10
CA PHE A 472 -1.80 0.22 -10.70
C PHE A 472 -2.53 -1.12 -10.89
N LEU A 473 -3.85 -1.12 -11.03
CA LEU A 473 -4.69 -2.32 -11.10
C LEU A 473 -5.18 -2.62 -12.52
N VAL A 474 -5.18 -1.63 -13.42
CA VAL A 474 -5.69 -1.79 -14.77
C VAL A 474 -4.69 -1.24 -15.76
N ASN A 475 -4.42 -2.02 -16.81
CA ASN A 475 -3.62 -1.56 -17.94
C ASN A 475 -4.47 -0.64 -18.83
N LEU A 476 -4.23 0.67 -18.76
CA LEU A 476 -4.91 1.65 -19.60
C LEU A 476 -4.42 1.65 -21.06
N TYR A 477 -3.30 0.99 -21.33
CA TYR A 477 -2.64 0.93 -22.64
C TYR A 477 -2.91 -0.39 -23.36
N ASP A 478 -3.78 -1.23 -22.79
CA ASP A 478 -4.14 -2.51 -23.36
C ASP A 478 -5.08 -2.32 -24.56
N THR A 479 -4.49 -2.46 -25.75
CA THR A 479 -5.21 -2.35 -27.02
C THR A 479 -6.04 -3.61 -27.34
N ASN A 480 -5.82 -4.72 -26.62
CA ASN A 480 -6.50 -6.00 -26.83
C ASN A 480 -7.76 -6.18 -25.97
N THR A 481 -8.16 -5.17 -25.21
CA THR A 481 -9.40 -5.21 -24.40
C THR A 481 -10.68 -5.38 -25.23
N LEU A 482 -10.62 -5.20 -26.55
CA LEU A 482 -11.72 -5.49 -27.46
C LEU A 482 -11.77 -6.96 -27.91
N ASP A 483 -10.64 -7.68 -27.91
CA ASP A 483 -10.58 -9.09 -28.30
C ASP A 483 -10.93 -10.01 -27.11
N ASP A 484 -10.54 -9.61 -25.88
CA ASP A 484 -10.85 -10.36 -24.65
C ASP A 484 -12.37 -10.39 -24.32
N VAL A 485 -13.18 -9.48 -24.87
CA VAL A 485 -14.66 -9.50 -24.70
C VAL A 485 -15.32 -10.49 -25.68
N GLN A 486 -14.66 -10.83 -26.78
CA GLN A 486 -15.17 -11.78 -27.77
C GLN A 486 -14.92 -13.24 -27.39
N GLU A 487 -13.89 -13.55 -26.59
CA GLU A 487 -13.62 -14.93 -26.14
C GLU A 487 -14.57 -15.42 -25.03
N ASP A 488 -15.32 -14.53 -24.36
CA ASP A 488 -16.32 -14.90 -23.35
C ASP A 488 -17.74 -15.11 -23.96
N GLU A 489 -17.92 -14.94 -25.28
CA GLU A 489 -19.19 -15.15 -26.00
C GLU A 489 -19.24 -16.39 -26.92
N ASP A 490 -18.18 -17.20 -26.99
CA ASP A 490 -18.13 -18.43 -27.81
C ASP A 490 -18.22 -19.76 -27.02
#